data_AF-A0A286D6N0-F1
#
_entry.id   AF-A0A286D6N0-F1
#
_cell.length_a   1.000
_cell.length_b   1.000
_cell.length_c   1.000
_cell.angle_alpha   90.00
_cell.angle_beta   90.00
_cell.angle_gamma   90.00
#
_symmetry.space_group_name_H-M   'P 1'
#
loop_
_entity.id
_entity.type
_entity.pdbx_description
1 polymer ?
#
loop_
_entity_poly.entity_id
_entity_poly.type
_entity_poly.pdbx_seq_one_letter_code
_entity_poly.pdbx_strand_id
1 'polypeptide(L)'
;MLLAALALLAGLGMREPVPPDEPRFVLAARQMVESGQWLFPHRGSELYAEKPPMFMWLQALAYQAVGDWKAAFLLPSLLAALLTLWLTHDLARRLWGRRAARHAALALFVCLQFGLQAKRGQIDVVLVAMTTASLWALLRYLLEKPDWRLLATGAFMAGLGTVTKGVGFLPLLVLVPALALRFAYRAGPPPTVRSGWHALAALAGFAAGAGVWLAPMLWAVQASQDPALQAYAGEMLWKQTGTRYANAWHHVKPAWYYLQVIATLWLPGALLLPWLLPAWWRRLRRGDSRIILLLGWSALVLLFFSASPGKREVYIFPMLPALCVAAAPLLPGLLRRSAVRWALATYLAVLAAVAVLVAALLLLDGSGALQRQALQRGMDAASMRHFSVWLLGFGALALALLGWARLRRVGIAVVLATAALWASYGLGLAPAINADSSGQALMRRVGQRIGPDAQLGLLGWREQLLLQADRPALDFGFKRGWQQQWQQAGPWLQAEPQRRWLLVLEQAMAPCVEQRLAIAMGTSSRRQWWLVPGTAVSGDCAVGLSPGESEND
;
A
#
# COMPACT_ATOMS: atom_id res chain seq x y z
N MET A 1 -21.00 8.20 -4.33
CA MET A 1 -19.65 8.75 -4.61
C MET A 1 -19.26 9.72 -3.53
N LEU A 2 -20.04 10.79 -3.26
CA LEU A 2 -19.76 11.72 -2.16
C LEU A 2 -19.54 11.02 -0.80
N LEU A 3 -20.45 10.13 -0.37
CA LEU A 3 -20.28 9.37 0.87
C LEU A 3 -18.94 8.61 0.94
N ALA A 4 -18.57 7.92 -0.13
CA ALA A 4 -17.31 7.19 -0.19
C ALA A 4 -16.12 8.15 -0.12
N ALA A 5 -16.18 9.28 -0.83
CA ALA A 5 -15.13 10.29 -0.79
C ALA A 5 -14.95 10.89 0.61
N LEU A 6 -16.04 11.26 1.28
CA LEU A 6 -16.00 11.79 2.65
C LEU A 6 -15.44 10.75 3.64
N ALA A 7 -15.88 9.49 3.54
CA ALA A 7 -15.38 8.42 4.39
C ALA A 7 -13.88 8.16 4.19
N LEU A 8 -13.40 8.20 2.95
CA LEU A 8 -11.97 8.03 2.63
C LEU A 8 -11.14 9.26 2.99
N LEU A 9 -11.70 10.47 2.89
CA LEU A 9 -11.05 11.73 3.28
C LEU A 9 -10.94 11.90 4.80
N ALA A 10 -11.90 11.36 5.56
CA ALA A 10 -11.95 11.51 7.02
C ALA A 10 -10.62 11.12 7.69
N GLY A 11 -10.01 12.03 8.44
CA GLY A 11 -8.72 11.77 9.11
C GLY A 11 -7.46 12.02 8.27
N LEU A 12 -7.60 12.57 7.06
CA LEU A 12 -6.43 13.06 6.30
C LEU A 12 -5.68 14.11 7.14
N GLY A 13 -4.36 13.96 7.29
CA GLY A 13 -3.55 14.86 8.12
C GLY A 13 -3.52 14.55 9.62
N MET A 14 -4.26 13.54 10.10
CA MET A 14 -4.37 13.25 11.54
C MET A 14 -3.39 12.18 12.05
N ARG A 15 -2.53 11.63 11.19
CA ARG A 15 -1.51 10.63 11.56
C ARG A 15 -0.23 10.81 10.76
N GLU A 16 0.85 10.27 11.31
CA GLU A 16 2.15 10.12 10.68
C GLU A 16 2.19 8.88 9.76
N PRO A 17 3.18 8.81 8.86
CA PRO A 17 3.50 7.60 8.12
C PRO A 17 3.92 6.46 9.07
N VAL A 18 3.33 5.27 8.89
CA VAL A 18 3.58 4.10 9.74
C VAL A 18 4.25 2.95 8.99
N PRO A 19 5.18 2.21 9.62
CA PRO A 19 5.91 1.11 9.00
C PRO A 19 5.00 -0.04 8.52
N PRO A 20 5.48 -0.88 7.60
CA PRO A 20 6.83 -0.90 7.03
C PRO A 20 6.99 -0.05 5.76
N ASP A 21 5.91 0.31 5.07
CA ASP A 21 5.96 0.86 3.71
C ASP A 21 5.87 2.40 3.67
N GLU A 22 5.12 3.06 4.56
CA GLU A 22 4.87 4.49 4.40
C GLU A 22 6.09 5.38 4.70
N PRO A 23 6.87 5.14 5.78
CA PRO A 23 8.01 5.99 6.11
C PRO A 23 9.10 5.98 5.04
N ARG A 24 9.36 4.84 4.39
CA ARG A 24 10.37 4.76 3.33
C ARG A 24 9.99 5.58 2.10
N PHE A 25 8.70 5.58 1.71
CA PHE A 25 8.24 6.34 0.55
C PHE A 25 8.21 7.84 0.86
N VAL A 26 7.76 8.21 2.06
CA VAL A 26 7.72 9.61 2.50
C VAL A 26 9.11 10.16 2.69
N LEU A 27 10.04 9.40 3.27
CA LEU A 27 11.44 9.80 3.41
C LEU A 27 12.08 10.07 2.04
N ALA A 28 11.91 9.14 1.09
CA ALA A 28 12.41 9.32 -0.26
C ALA A 28 11.79 10.56 -0.95
N ALA A 29 10.48 10.76 -0.82
CA ALA A 29 9.79 11.93 -1.36
C ALA A 29 10.27 13.24 -0.71
N ARG A 30 10.53 13.23 0.60
CA ARG A 30 11.07 14.37 1.35
C ARG A 30 12.47 14.72 0.86
N GLN A 31 13.34 13.72 0.71
CA GLN A 31 14.69 13.93 0.18
C GLN A 31 14.67 14.45 -1.26
N MET A 32 13.71 14.06 -2.11
CA MET A 32 13.55 14.65 -3.45
C MET A 32 13.27 16.15 -3.39
N VAL A 33 12.39 16.58 -2.48
CA VAL A 33 12.05 18.00 -2.30
C VAL A 33 13.24 18.78 -1.72
N GLU A 34 13.91 18.24 -0.71
CA GLU A 34 15.00 18.92 -0.02
C GLU A 34 16.28 19.02 -0.86
N SER A 35 16.62 17.99 -1.64
CA SER A 35 17.85 17.94 -2.45
C SER A 35 17.68 18.42 -3.89
N GLY A 36 16.46 18.46 -4.42
CA GLY A 36 16.20 18.67 -5.84
C GLY A 36 16.55 17.45 -6.73
N GLN A 37 16.96 16.31 -6.16
CA GLN A 37 17.21 15.08 -6.90
C GLN A 37 15.93 14.23 -7.03
N TRP A 38 15.23 14.40 -8.16
CA TRP A 38 13.98 13.68 -8.42
C TRP A 38 14.18 12.37 -9.20
N LEU A 39 15.27 12.22 -9.94
CA LEU A 39 15.43 11.09 -10.87
C LEU A 39 15.82 9.79 -10.15
N PHE A 40 16.69 9.89 -9.14
CA PHE A 40 17.20 8.78 -8.34
C PHE A 40 16.77 8.93 -6.87
N PRO A 41 15.78 8.16 -6.40
CA PRO A 41 15.35 8.18 -5.01
C PRO A 41 16.50 7.87 -4.05
N HIS A 42 16.49 8.52 -2.89
CA HIS A 42 17.40 8.24 -1.79
C HIS A 42 16.67 7.59 -0.62
N ARG A 43 17.43 6.90 0.22
CA ARG A 43 17.02 6.45 1.55
C ARG A 43 18.18 6.75 2.50
N GLY A 44 18.08 7.89 3.19
CA GLY A 44 19.21 8.42 3.95
C GLY A 44 20.36 8.75 3.01
N SER A 45 21.57 8.32 3.35
CA SER A 45 22.79 8.53 2.57
C SER A 45 22.91 7.67 1.29
N GLU A 46 22.04 6.67 1.10
CA GLU A 46 22.15 5.69 0.01
C GLU A 46 21.08 5.88 -1.08
N LEU A 47 21.36 5.40 -2.30
CA LEU A 47 20.36 5.30 -3.37
C LEU A 47 19.33 4.20 -3.09
N TYR A 48 18.06 4.50 -3.32
CA TYR A 48 16.93 3.60 -3.11
C TYR A 48 16.48 2.92 -4.43
N ALA A 49 17.17 1.83 -4.80
CA ALA A 49 16.91 1.07 -6.03
C ALA A 49 15.78 0.01 -5.92
N GLU A 50 15.01 -0.02 -4.83
CA GLU A 50 13.99 -1.06 -4.64
C GLU A 50 12.69 -0.77 -5.41
N LYS A 51 12.38 0.51 -5.67
CA LYS A 51 11.18 0.96 -6.40
C LYS A 51 11.48 2.20 -7.25
N PRO A 52 10.89 2.30 -8.46
CA PRO A 52 10.93 3.53 -9.24
C PRO A 52 10.30 4.73 -8.50
N PRO A 53 10.59 5.97 -8.92
CA PRO A 53 10.22 7.17 -8.16
C PRO A 53 8.75 7.58 -8.31
N MET A 54 7.98 7.02 -9.23
CA MET A 54 6.64 7.51 -9.60
C MET A 54 5.71 7.78 -8.40
N PHE A 55 5.67 6.89 -7.42
CA PHE A 55 4.85 7.09 -6.22
C PHE A 55 5.39 8.20 -5.32
N MET A 56 6.71 8.25 -5.15
CA MET A 56 7.39 9.29 -4.38
C MET A 56 7.27 10.66 -5.05
N TRP A 57 7.28 10.74 -6.39
CA TRP A 57 6.96 11.96 -7.14
C TRP A 57 5.56 12.48 -6.80
N LEU A 58 4.56 11.60 -6.78
CA LEU A 58 3.20 12.00 -6.41
C LEU A 58 3.12 12.51 -4.96
N GLN A 59 3.84 11.89 -4.03
CA GLN A 59 3.91 12.36 -2.64
C GLN A 59 4.66 13.69 -2.52
N ALA A 60 5.77 13.87 -3.21
CA ALA A 60 6.55 15.10 -3.23
C ALA A 60 5.77 16.27 -3.86
N LEU A 61 5.03 16.01 -4.95
CA LEU A 61 4.12 16.99 -5.56
C LEU A 61 2.95 17.33 -4.63
N ALA A 62 2.38 16.33 -3.94
CA ALA A 62 1.34 16.57 -2.95
C ALA A 62 1.87 17.42 -1.78
N TYR A 63 3.12 17.22 -1.37
CA TYR A 63 3.76 18.06 -0.36
C TYR A 63 3.97 19.49 -0.85
N GLN A 64 4.44 19.69 -2.08
CA GLN A 64 4.56 21.05 -2.65
C GLN A 64 3.21 21.76 -2.73
N ALA A 65 2.10 21.04 -2.91
CA ALA A 65 0.76 21.63 -2.96
C ALA A 65 0.18 21.97 -1.57
N VAL A 66 0.52 21.22 -0.52
CA VAL A 66 -0.14 21.33 0.80
C VAL A 66 0.80 21.84 1.91
N GLY A 67 2.10 21.62 1.80
CA GLY A 67 3.11 22.05 2.77
C GLY A 67 3.18 21.21 4.06
N ASP A 68 2.40 20.13 4.16
CA ASP A 68 2.38 19.26 5.34
C ASP A 68 2.49 17.78 4.95
N TRP A 69 3.49 17.09 5.51
CA TRP A 69 3.72 15.68 5.23
C TRP A 69 2.60 14.78 5.74
N LYS A 70 1.92 15.11 6.85
CA LYS A 70 0.82 14.28 7.40
C LYS A 70 -0.39 14.24 6.46
N ALA A 71 -0.67 15.33 5.76
CA ALA A 71 -1.69 15.37 4.72
C ALA A 71 -1.18 14.82 3.39
N ALA A 72 0.01 15.28 2.95
CA ALA A 72 0.54 15.01 1.62
C ALA A 72 0.73 13.52 1.31
N PHE A 73 1.22 12.73 2.26
CA PHE A 73 1.58 11.34 1.97
C PHE A 73 0.40 10.43 1.59
N LEU A 74 -0.82 10.80 2.03
CA LEU A 74 -2.05 10.05 1.78
C LEU A 74 -2.83 10.57 0.56
N LEU A 75 -2.54 11.78 0.09
CA LEU A 75 -3.25 12.37 -1.05
C LEU A 75 -3.16 11.52 -2.33
N PRO A 76 -1.99 10.99 -2.74
CA PRO A 76 -1.92 10.10 -3.90
C PRO A 76 -2.83 8.88 -3.76
N SER A 77 -2.89 8.28 -2.57
CA SER A 77 -3.73 7.13 -2.29
C SER A 77 -5.22 7.45 -2.34
N LEU A 78 -5.63 8.58 -1.75
CA LEU A 78 -7.00 9.07 -1.80
C LEU A 78 -7.43 9.33 -3.25
N LEU A 79 -6.64 10.09 -4.00
CA LEU A 79 -6.94 10.44 -5.38
C LEU A 79 -6.99 9.21 -6.28
N ALA A 80 -6.05 8.28 -6.11
CA ALA A 80 -6.05 6.99 -6.81
C ALA A 80 -7.32 6.18 -6.50
N ALA A 81 -7.73 6.06 -5.23
CA ALA A 81 -8.95 5.37 -4.86
C ALA A 81 -10.20 6.02 -5.46
N LEU A 82 -10.31 7.35 -5.43
CA LEU A 82 -11.41 8.08 -6.05
C LEU A 82 -11.47 7.89 -7.56
N LEU A 83 -10.30 7.92 -8.23
CA LEU A 83 -10.18 7.64 -9.65
C LEU A 83 -10.61 6.20 -9.96
N THR A 84 -10.18 5.21 -9.18
CA THR A 84 -10.60 3.80 -9.34
C THR A 84 -12.12 3.65 -9.18
N LEU A 85 -12.74 4.29 -8.18
CA LEU A 85 -14.20 4.25 -8.01
C LEU A 85 -14.93 4.87 -9.21
N TRP A 86 -14.43 6.00 -9.70
CA TRP A 86 -15.01 6.68 -10.86
C TRP A 86 -14.89 5.84 -12.14
N LEU A 87 -13.70 5.29 -12.44
CA LEU A 87 -13.48 4.42 -13.60
C LEU A 87 -14.32 3.14 -13.52
N THR A 88 -14.42 2.54 -12.34
CA THR A 88 -15.28 1.37 -12.08
C THR A 88 -16.76 1.70 -12.33
N HIS A 89 -17.21 2.85 -11.84
CA HIS A 89 -18.56 3.35 -12.07
C HIS A 89 -18.82 3.58 -13.56
N ASP A 90 -17.92 4.29 -14.24
CA ASP A 90 -18.06 4.67 -15.64
C ASP A 90 -18.03 3.45 -16.57
N LEU A 91 -17.11 2.51 -16.34
CA LEU A 91 -17.05 1.26 -17.09
C LEU A 91 -18.35 0.46 -16.92
N ALA A 92 -18.82 0.29 -15.69
CA ALA A 92 -20.07 -0.41 -15.45
C ALA A 92 -21.29 0.30 -16.05
N ARG A 93 -21.30 1.65 -16.08
CA ARG A 93 -22.34 2.45 -16.73
C ARG A 93 -22.41 2.18 -18.22
N ARG A 94 -21.26 2.10 -18.89
CA ARG A 94 -21.15 1.83 -20.32
C ARG A 94 -21.55 0.40 -20.68
N LEU A 95 -21.13 -0.57 -19.87
CA LEU A 95 -21.36 -1.99 -20.16
C LEU A 95 -22.78 -2.49 -19.78
N TRP A 96 -23.40 -1.87 -18.76
CA TRP A 96 -24.61 -2.39 -18.12
C TRP A 96 -25.67 -1.32 -17.78
N GLY A 97 -25.39 -0.04 -18.02
CA GLY A 97 -26.30 1.07 -17.72
C GLY A 97 -26.17 1.67 -16.31
N ARG A 98 -26.89 2.79 -16.09
CA ARG A 98 -26.77 3.65 -14.90
C ARG A 98 -27.05 2.94 -13.56
N ARG A 99 -27.93 1.92 -13.56
CA ARG A 99 -28.27 1.18 -12.33
C ARG A 99 -27.12 0.29 -11.89
N ALA A 100 -26.51 -0.45 -12.81
CA ALA A 100 -25.36 -1.31 -12.53
C ALA A 100 -24.12 -0.49 -12.14
N ALA A 101 -23.91 0.67 -12.76
CA ALA A 101 -22.83 1.60 -12.43
C ALA A 101 -22.72 1.91 -10.92
N ARG A 102 -23.86 2.19 -10.29
CA ARG A 102 -23.92 2.45 -8.84
C ARG A 102 -23.53 1.22 -8.02
N HIS A 103 -23.98 0.03 -8.43
CA HIS A 103 -23.69 -1.22 -7.73
C HIS A 103 -22.22 -1.62 -7.87
N ALA A 104 -21.58 -1.41 -9.03
CA ALA A 104 -20.16 -1.69 -9.24
C ALA A 104 -19.28 -0.90 -8.27
N ALA A 105 -19.48 0.42 -8.22
CA ALA A 105 -18.66 1.30 -7.38
C ALA A 105 -18.95 1.09 -5.89
N LEU A 106 -20.20 0.84 -5.50
CA LEU A 106 -20.53 0.50 -4.11
C LEU A 106 -19.97 -0.86 -3.71
N ALA A 107 -20.02 -1.87 -4.59
CA ALA A 107 -19.43 -3.19 -4.33
C ALA A 107 -17.92 -3.10 -4.12
N LEU A 108 -17.22 -2.27 -4.90
CA LEU A 108 -15.79 -2.02 -4.70
C LEU A 108 -15.54 -1.29 -3.37
N PHE A 109 -16.31 -0.24 -3.09
CA PHE A 109 -16.14 0.57 -1.86
C PHE A 109 -16.32 -0.26 -0.58
N VAL A 110 -17.25 -1.20 -0.55
CA VAL A 110 -17.51 -2.01 0.66
C VAL A 110 -16.47 -3.10 0.90
N CYS A 111 -15.63 -3.44 -0.07
CA CYS A 111 -14.56 -4.40 0.14
C CYS A 111 -13.50 -3.84 1.09
N LEU A 112 -13.18 -4.59 2.16
CA LEU A 112 -12.22 -4.16 3.19
C LEU A 112 -10.86 -3.75 2.58
N GLN A 113 -10.35 -4.52 1.62
CA GLN A 113 -9.08 -4.22 0.95
C GLN A 113 -9.07 -2.83 0.31
N PHE A 114 -10.18 -2.43 -0.32
CA PHE A 114 -10.24 -1.17 -1.02
C PHE A 114 -10.03 0.03 -0.08
N GLY A 115 -10.72 0.03 1.06
CA GLY A 115 -10.56 1.10 2.04
C GLY A 115 -9.24 1.04 2.81
N LEU A 116 -8.71 -0.16 3.10
CA LEU A 116 -7.36 -0.31 3.68
C LEU A 116 -6.30 0.36 2.80
N GLN A 117 -6.34 0.09 1.50
CA GLN A 117 -5.37 0.63 0.55
C GLN A 117 -5.59 2.11 0.26
N ALA A 118 -6.83 2.59 0.30
CA ALA A 118 -7.13 4.02 0.18
C ALA A 118 -6.65 4.85 1.39
N LYS A 119 -6.61 4.25 2.59
CA LYS A 119 -6.18 4.89 3.84
C LYS A 119 -4.69 4.71 4.17
N ARG A 120 -3.93 4.07 3.27
CA ARG A 120 -2.49 3.82 3.42
C ARG A 120 -1.69 4.48 2.30
N GLY A 121 -0.55 5.07 2.64
CA GLY A 121 0.39 5.68 1.71
C GLY A 121 1.22 4.63 0.96
N GLN A 122 0.56 3.74 0.21
CA GLN A 122 1.19 2.62 -0.49
C GLN A 122 1.10 2.76 -2.02
N ILE A 123 2.17 2.32 -2.69
CA ILE A 123 2.26 2.28 -4.15
C ILE A 123 1.15 1.46 -4.82
N ASP A 124 0.61 0.45 -4.13
CA ASP A 124 -0.35 -0.50 -4.67
C ASP A 124 -1.68 0.13 -5.09
N VAL A 125 -2.22 1.10 -4.35
CA VAL A 125 -3.49 1.74 -4.73
C VAL A 125 -3.35 2.63 -5.96
N VAL A 126 -2.19 3.30 -6.11
CA VAL A 126 -1.86 4.06 -7.32
C VAL A 126 -1.73 3.12 -8.52
N LEU A 127 -1.06 1.97 -8.33
CA LEU A 127 -1.01 0.92 -9.36
C LEU A 127 -2.42 0.42 -9.71
N VAL A 128 -3.32 0.24 -8.73
CA VAL A 128 -4.71 -0.14 -9.01
C VAL A 128 -5.42 0.93 -9.83
N ALA A 129 -5.22 2.22 -9.55
CA ALA A 129 -5.80 3.28 -10.37
C ALA A 129 -5.27 3.25 -11.81
N MET A 130 -3.95 3.11 -12.01
CA MET A 130 -3.33 3.02 -13.34
C MET A 130 -3.78 1.78 -14.11
N THR A 131 -3.82 0.61 -13.45
CA THR A 131 -4.27 -0.63 -14.08
C THR A 131 -5.77 -0.62 -14.38
N THR A 132 -6.58 0.01 -13.52
CA THR A 132 -8.01 0.24 -13.79
C THR A 132 -8.21 1.23 -14.94
N ALA A 133 -7.41 2.29 -15.05
CA ALA A 133 -7.46 3.23 -16.17
C ALA A 133 -7.06 2.56 -17.49
N SER A 134 -6.01 1.73 -17.45
CA SER A 134 -5.60 0.91 -18.58
C SER A 134 -6.72 -0.03 -19.02
N LEU A 135 -7.26 -0.83 -18.10
CA LEU A 135 -8.34 -1.77 -18.40
C LEU A 135 -9.63 -1.06 -18.85
N TRP A 136 -9.95 0.10 -18.28
CA TRP A 136 -11.07 0.94 -18.71
C TRP A 136 -10.91 1.36 -20.18
N ALA A 137 -9.73 1.81 -20.60
CA ALA A 137 -9.48 2.21 -21.98
C ALA A 137 -9.47 1.00 -22.92
N LEU A 138 -8.80 -0.10 -22.53
CA LEU A 138 -8.71 -1.33 -23.32
C LEU A 138 -10.08 -2.00 -23.51
N LEU A 139 -10.90 -2.09 -22.47
CA LEU A 139 -12.24 -2.68 -22.58
C LEU A 139 -13.18 -1.81 -23.43
N ARG A 140 -13.07 -0.48 -23.34
CA ARG A 140 -13.81 0.41 -24.24
C ARG A 140 -13.36 0.25 -25.68
N TYR A 141 -12.06 0.14 -25.92
CA TYR A 141 -11.51 -0.17 -27.24
C TYR A 141 -12.07 -1.49 -27.81
N LEU A 142 -12.16 -2.52 -26.97
CA LEU A 142 -12.58 -3.87 -27.35
C LEU A 142 -14.11 -4.07 -27.42
N LEU A 143 -14.91 -3.26 -26.74
CA LEU A 143 -16.36 -3.48 -26.59
C LEU A 143 -17.22 -2.32 -27.15
N GLU A 144 -16.65 -1.13 -27.30
CA GLU A 144 -17.27 0.00 -27.98
C GLU A 144 -16.74 0.10 -29.43
N LYS A 145 -16.92 1.24 -30.09
CA LYS A 145 -16.30 1.49 -31.40
C LYS A 145 -14.77 1.58 -31.23
N PRO A 146 -13.97 0.77 -31.96
CA PRO A 146 -12.51 0.83 -31.84
C PRO A 146 -11.96 2.22 -32.17
N ASP A 147 -11.22 2.78 -31.23
CA ASP A 147 -10.51 4.06 -31.32
C ASP A 147 -9.05 3.86 -30.91
N TRP A 148 -8.10 4.14 -31.82
CA TRP A 148 -6.67 3.99 -31.55
C TRP A 148 -6.22 4.80 -30.32
N ARG A 149 -6.89 5.93 -30.01
CA ARG A 149 -6.59 6.76 -28.85
C ARG A 149 -6.85 6.01 -27.55
N LEU A 150 -7.92 5.21 -27.50
CA LEU A 150 -8.23 4.36 -26.33
C LEU A 150 -7.19 3.26 -26.18
N LEU A 151 -6.77 2.62 -27.27
CA LEU A 151 -5.73 1.60 -27.22
C LEU A 151 -4.38 2.19 -26.78
N ALA A 152 -3.98 3.34 -27.34
CA ALA A 152 -2.77 4.06 -26.95
C ALA A 152 -2.82 4.51 -25.48
N THR A 153 -3.97 5.04 -25.03
CA THR A 153 -4.17 5.43 -23.61
C THR A 153 -4.09 4.22 -22.69
N GLY A 154 -4.71 3.11 -23.07
CA GLY A 154 -4.67 1.86 -22.33
C GLY A 154 -3.24 1.33 -22.18
N ALA A 155 -2.49 1.32 -23.29
CA ALA A 155 -1.09 0.91 -23.32
C ALA A 155 -0.18 1.88 -22.55
N PHE A 156 -0.41 3.19 -22.65
CA PHE A 156 0.31 4.22 -21.90
C PHE A 156 0.14 4.05 -20.39
N MET A 157 -1.09 3.87 -19.92
CA MET A 157 -1.35 3.60 -18.50
C MET A 157 -0.70 2.29 -18.02
N ALA A 158 -0.62 1.27 -18.88
CA ALA A 158 0.09 0.02 -18.57
C ALA A 158 1.62 0.22 -18.49
N GLY A 159 2.20 1.01 -19.41
CA GLY A 159 3.61 1.39 -19.38
C GLY A 159 3.96 2.22 -18.13
N LEU A 160 3.15 3.24 -17.84
CA LEU A 160 3.29 4.08 -16.64
C LEU A 160 3.16 3.26 -15.35
N GLY A 161 2.19 2.33 -15.32
CA GLY A 161 2.04 1.37 -14.25
C GLY A 161 3.29 0.51 -14.08
N THR A 162 3.94 0.10 -15.18
CA THR A 162 5.13 -0.78 -15.16
C THR A 162 6.34 -0.08 -14.53
N VAL A 163 6.54 1.21 -14.83
CA VAL A 163 7.55 2.04 -14.17
C VAL A 163 7.09 2.66 -12.86
N THR A 164 5.89 2.31 -12.38
CA THR A 164 5.50 2.52 -10.98
C THR A 164 5.80 1.24 -10.19
N LYS A 165 5.42 0.09 -10.73
CA LYS A 165 5.71 -1.24 -10.19
C LYS A 165 5.71 -2.23 -11.35
N GLY A 166 6.75 -3.08 -11.46
CA GLY A 166 7.03 -3.89 -12.66
C GLY A 166 5.89 -4.78 -13.19
N VAL A 167 4.80 -4.97 -12.44
CA VAL A 167 3.60 -5.71 -12.84
C VAL A 167 2.48 -4.83 -13.43
N GLY A 168 2.74 -3.54 -13.69
CA GLY A 168 1.72 -2.64 -14.24
C GLY A 168 1.28 -2.94 -15.68
N PHE A 169 2.01 -3.80 -16.40
CA PHE A 169 1.64 -4.26 -17.74
C PHE A 169 0.45 -5.24 -17.75
N LEU A 170 0.07 -5.81 -16.60
CA LEU A 170 -0.95 -6.86 -16.49
C LEU A 170 -2.32 -6.57 -17.16
N PRO A 171 -2.82 -5.32 -17.25
CA PRO A 171 -4.03 -5.01 -18.02
C PRO A 171 -3.97 -5.47 -19.48
N LEU A 172 -2.78 -5.51 -20.10
CA LEU A 172 -2.59 -5.99 -21.47
C LEU A 172 -2.95 -7.47 -21.65
N LEU A 173 -2.97 -8.26 -20.57
CA LEU A 173 -3.41 -9.65 -20.61
C LEU A 173 -4.89 -9.80 -21.04
N VAL A 174 -5.69 -8.73 -21.00
CA VAL A 174 -7.07 -8.74 -21.53
C VAL A 174 -7.12 -9.03 -23.03
N LEU A 175 -6.02 -8.79 -23.75
CA LEU A 175 -5.89 -9.13 -25.17
C LEU A 175 -5.92 -10.64 -25.42
N VAL A 176 -5.56 -11.47 -24.43
CA VAL A 176 -5.60 -12.94 -24.54
C VAL A 176 -7.04 -13.46 -24.67
N PRO A 177 -7.98 -13.20 -23.74
CA PRO A 177 -9.37 -13.62 -23.93
C PRO A 177 -10.03 -12.88 -25.11
N ALA A 178 -9.61 -11.67 -25.47
CA ALA A 178 -10.08 -10.98 -26.67
C ALA A 178 -9.70 -11.74 -27.96
N LEU A 179 -8.47 -12.24 -28.03
CA LEU A 179 -7.99 -13.06 -29.14
C LEU A 179 -8.70 -14.42 -29.19
N ALA A 180 -8.93 -15.06 -28.04
CA ALA A 180 -9.69 -16.31 -27.96
C ALA A 180 -11.13 -16.14 -28.48
N LEU A 181 -11.80 -15.05 -28.11
CA LEU A 181 -13.13 -14.70 -28.63
C LEU A 181 -13.12 -14.53 -30.16
N ARG A 182 -12.09 -13.90 -30.72
CA ARG A 182 -11.93 -13.74 -32.17
C ARG A 182 -11.86 -15.09 -32.89
N PHE A 183 -11.09 -16.04 -32.36
CA PHE A 183 -10.98 -17.36 -32.99
C PHE A 183 -12.24 -18.21 -32.84
N ALA A 184 -12.95 -18.08 -31.71
CA ALA A 184 -14.19 -18.81 -31.46
C ALA A 184 -15.39 -18.29 -32.28
N TYR A 185 -15.46 -16.99 -32.55
CA TYR A 185 -16.60 -16.35 -33.23
C TYR A 185 -16.24 -15.79 -34.60
N ARG A 186 -15.74 -16.64 -35.50
CA ARG A 186 -15.32 -16.30 -36.89
C ARG A 186 -16.38 -15.57 -37.76
N ALA A 187 -17.64 -15.45 -37.31
CA ALA A 187 -18.77 -14.96 -38.09
C ALA A 187 -19.43 -13.64 -37.57
N GLY A 188 -18.85 -12.94 -36.60
CA GLY A 188 -19.34 -11.62 -36.13
C GLY A 188 -18.26 -10.53 -36.27
N PRO A 189 -18.62 -9.23 -36.38
CA PRO A 189 -17.63 -8.17 -36.59
C PRO A 189 -16.66 -8.15 -35.41
N PRO A 190 -15.35 -8.41 -35.62
CA PRO A 190 -14.43 -8.54 -34.51
C PRO A 190 -14.05 -7.14 -33.97
N PRO A 191 -13.82 -6.99 -32.66
CA PRO A 191 -13.14 -5.83 -32.12
C PRO A 191 -11.64 -5.94 -32.40
N THR A 192 -11.22 -5.55 -33.59
CA THR A 192 -9.83 -5.60 -34.01
C THR A 192 -9.06 -4.34 -33.61
N VAL A 193 -7.77 -4.55 -33.33
CA VAL A 193 -6.66 -3.70 -33.81
C VAL A 193 -6.82 -3.56 -35.32
N ARG A 194 -7.68 -2.62 -35.72
CA ARG A 194 -8.24 -2.47 -37.09
C ARG A 194 -7.19 -2.27 -38.17
N SER A 195 -5.97 -1.92 -37.79
CA SER A 195 -4.87 -1.59 -38.70
C SER A 195 -3.54 -1.72 -37.96
N GLY A 196 -2.44 -1.96 -38.69
CA GLY A 196 -1.08 -1.89 -38.14
C GLY A 196 -0.80 -0.58 -37.39
N TRP A 197 -1.46 0.51 -37.77
CA TRP A 197 -1.39 1.79 -37.05
C TRP A 197 -1.89 1.71 -35.61
N HIS A 198 -2.94 0.93 -35.32
CA HIS A 198 -3.44 0.77 -33.95
C HIS A 198 -2.43 0.00 -33.09
N ALA A 199 -1.76 -1.01 -33.66
CA ALA A 199 -0.69 -1.71 -32.97
C ALA A 199 0.50 -0.78 -32.69
N LEU A 200 0.90 0.03 -33.68
CA LEU A 200 1.93 1.04 -33.51
C LEU A 200 1.55 2.06 -32.42
N ALA A 201 0.30 2.52 -32.39
CA ALA A 201 -0.19 3.42 -31.35
C ALA A 201 -0.18 2.78 -29.96
N ALA A 202 -0.44 1.47 -29.86
CA ALA A 202 -0.32 0.73 -28.60
C ALA A 202 1.15 0.64 -28.14
N LEU A 203 2.06 0.28 -29.04
CA LEU A 203 3.50 0.19 -28.76
C LEU A 203 4.06 1.56 -28.37
N ALA A 204 3.72 2.61 -29.13
CA ALA A 204 4.11 3.98 -28.84
C ALA A 204 3.53 4.46 -27.51
N GLY A 205 2.26 4.14 -27.23
CA GLY A 205 1.61 4.43 -25.95
C GLY A 205 2.36 3.78 -24.79
N PHE A 206 2.60 2.47 -24.85
CA PHE A 206 3.33 1.74 -23.81
C PHE A 206 4.74 2.28 -23.62
N ALA A 207 5.49 2.48 -24.71
CA ALA A 207 6.84 3.01 -24.68
C ALA A 207 6.87 4.44 -24.10
N ALA A 208 5.90 5.29 -24.43
CA ALA A 208 5.78 6.62 -23.85
C ALA A 208 5.48 6.56 -22.33
N GLY A 209 4.59 5.66 -21.91
CA GLY A 209 4.25 5.49 -20.49
C GLY A 209 5.41 4.96 -19.65
N ALA A 210 6.12 3.95 -20.14
CA ALA A 210 7.32 3.44 -19.49
C ALA A 210 8.48 4.46 -19.58
N GLY A 211 8.59 5.17 -20.70
CA GLY A 211 9.60 6.18 -20.97
C GLY A 211 9.56 7.39 -20.04
N VAL A 212 8.42 7.66 -19.36
CA VAL A 212 8.28 8.75 -18.39
C VAL A 212 9.42 8.77 -17.36
N TRP A 213 9.88 7.60 -16.91
CA TRP A 213 11.02 7.49 -16.00
C TRP A 213 12.18 6.69 -16.59
N LEU A 214 11.89 5.61 -17.32
CA LEU A 214 12.94 4.70 -17.78
C LEU A 214 13.91 5.39 -18.75
N ALA A 215 13.42 6.23 -19.66
CA ALA A 215 14.25 6.93 -20.63
C ALA A 215 15.22 7.94 -19.99
N PRO A 216 14.78 8.91 -19.16
CA PRO A 216 15.72 9.84 -18.52
C PRO A 216 16.66 9.14 -17.54
N MET A 217 16.22 8.08 -16.85
CA MET A 217 17.08 7.31 -15.95
C MET A 217 18.21 6.62 -16.71
N LEU A 218 17.88 5.89 -17.78
CA LEU A 218 18.89 5.20 -18.59
C LEU A 218 19.86 6.19 -19.25
N TRP A 219 19.37 7.32 -19.73
CA TRP A 219 20.21 8.37 -20.30
C TRP A 219 21.18 8.94 -19.26
N ALA A 220 20.71 9.26 -18.05
CA ALA A 220 21.56 9.77 -16.97
C ALA A 220 22.59 8.74 -16.49
N VAL A 221 22.22 7.45 -16.44
CA VAL A 221 23.16 6.37 -16.11
C VAL A 221 24.22 6.22 -17.20
N GLN A 222 23.83 6.23 -18.48
CA GLN A 222 24.78 6.11 -19.58
C GLN A 222 25.73 7.31 -19.68
N ALA A 223 25.24 8.51 -19.38
CA ALA A 223 26.05 9.73 -19.38
C ALA A 223 27.00 9.85 -18.16
N SER A 224 26.85 8.99 -17.15
CA SER A 224 27.61 9.06 -15.90
C SER A 224 28.64 7.93 -15.77
N GLN A 225 29.81 8.28 -15.24
CA GLN A 225 30.83 7.31 -14.83
C GLN A 225 30.70 6.88 -13.37
N ASP A 226 29.67 7.35 -12.65
CA ASP A 226 29.44 7.02 -11.24
C ASP A 226 29.01 5.55 -11.07
N PRO A 227 29.83 4.70 -10.39
CA PRO A 227 29.48 3.31 -10.14
C PRO A 227 28.18 3.13 -9.36
N ALA A 228 27.79 4.10 -8.53
CA ALA A 228 26.55 4.03 -7.74
C ALA A 228 25.30 4.06 -8.64
N LEU A 229 25.32 4.88 -9.70
CA LEU A 229 24.21 4.94 -10.66
C LEU A 229 24.12 3.68 -11.53
N GLN A 230 25.27 3.10 -11.90
CA GLN A 230 25.31 1.82 -12.60
C GLN A 230 24.75 0.69 -11.72
N ALA A 231 25.16 0.65 -10.44
CA ALA A 231 24.66 -0.32 -9.46
C ALA A 231 23.15 -0.15 -9.22
N TYR A 232 22.66 1.09 -9.13
CA TYR A 232 21.24 1.40 -9.02
C TYR A 232 20.44 0.82 -10.21
N ALA A 233 20.88 1.07 -11.43
CA ALA A 233 20.20 0.58 -12.63
C ALA A 233 20.20 -0.95 -12.69
N GLY A 234 21.33 -1.58 -12.37
CA GLY A 234 21.47 -3.03 -12.30
C GLY A 234 20.53 -3.67 -11.26
N GLU A 235 20.46 -3.09 -10.06
CA GLU A 235 19.56 -3.56 -8.99
C GLU A 235 18.09 -3.43 -9.41
N MET A 236 17.70 -2.30 -10.00
CA MET A 236 16.31 -2.05 -10.41
C MET A 236 15.86 -2.98 -11.54
N LEU A 237 16.65 -3.08 -12.61
CA LEU A 237 16.26 -3.78 -13.84
C LEU A 237 16.37 -5.31 -13.69
N TRP A 238 17.37 -5.80 -12.96
CA TRP A 238 17.63 -7.25 -12.88
C TRP A 238 17.20 -7.87 -11.55
N LYS A 239 17.62 -7.30 -10.41
CA LYS A 239 17.35 -7.89 -9.09
C LYS A 239 15.89 -7.71 -8.68
N GLN A 240 15.36 -6.50 -8.79
CA GLN A 240 13.99 -6.22 -8.33
C GLN A 240 12.90 -6.69 -9.29
N THR A 241 13.19 -6.69 -10.60
CA THR A 241 12.21 -7.04 -11.64
C THR A 241 12.29 -8.52 -12.05
N GLY A 242 13.50 -9.08 -12.18
CA GLY A 242 13.72 -10.46 -12.64
C GLY A 242 13.85 -11.47 -11.50
N THR A 243 14.89 -11.32 -10.66
CA THR A 243 15.23 -12.38 -9.69
C THR A 243 14.19 -12.53 -8.59
N ARG A 244 13.55 -11.44 -8.15
CA ARG A 244 12.48 -11.47 -7.13
C ARG A 244 11.23 -12.24 -7.56
N TYR A 245 10.93 -12.31 -8.85
CA TYR A 245 9.79 -13.07 -9.37
C TYR A 245 10.10 -14.56 -9.52
N ALA A 246 11.31 -14.88 -10.00
CA ALA A 246 11.76 -16.26 -10.24
C ALA A 246 12.20 -17.00 -8.97
N ASN A 247 12.89 -16.31 -8.06
CA ASN A 247 13.36 -16.83 -6.77
C ASN A 247 12.89 -15.86 -5.69
N ALA A 248 11.82 -16.19 -4.96
CA ALA A 248 11.34 -15.33 -3.88
C ALA A 248 12.02 -15.71 -2.55
N TRP A 249 12.69 -14.74 -1.93
CA TRP A 249 13.45 -14.91 -0.68
C TRP A 249 12.62 -14.46 0.53
N HIS A 250 11.57 -13.67 0.29
CA HIS A 250 10.63 -13.19 1.30
C HIS A 250 9.17 -13.44 0.86
N HIS A 251 8.28 -13.60 1.83
CA HIS A 251 6.84 -13.85 1.64
C HIS A 251 6.50 -15.13 0.84
N VAL A 252 7.24 -16.22 1.06
CA VAL A 252 6.84 -17.53 0.53
C VAL A 252 5.52 -17.94 1.16
N LYS A 253 4.52 -18.21 0.33
CA LYS A 253 3.15 -18.55 0.75
C LYS A 253 2.59 -19.70 -0.10
N PRO A 254 1.68 -20.52 0.46
CA PRO A 254 1.10 -21.66 -0.24
C PRO A 254 0.31 -21.23 -1.49
N ALA A 255 0.09 -22.16 -2.42
CA ALA A 255 -0.63 -21.90 -3.67
C ALA A 255 -2.05 -21.34 -3.45
N TRP A 256 -2.74 -21.76 -2.38
CA TRP A 256 -4.08 -21.31 -2.03
C TRP A 256 -4.14 -19.94 -1.32
N TYR A 257 -3.00 -19.28 -1.09
CA TYR A 257 -2.93 -18.02 -0.33
C TYR A 257 -3.90 -16.94 -0.82
N TYR A 258 -4.08 -16.78 -2.13
CA TYR A 258 -5.01 -15.79 -2.65
C TYR A 258 -6.48 -16.13 -2.42
N LEU A 259 -6.84 -17.41 -2.21
CA LEU A 259 -8.18 -17.78 -1.78
C LEU A 259 -8.46 -17.25 -0.37
N GLN A 260 -7.48 -17.29 0.53
CA GLN A 260 -7.58 -16.66 1.85
C GLN A 260 -7.72 -15.14 1.74
N VAL A 261 -6.95 -14.49 0.86
CA VAL A 261 -7.05 -13.05 0.60
C VAL A 261 -8.46 -12.67 0.13
N ILE A 262 -9.00 -13.41 -0.84
CA ILE A 262 -10.37 -13.22 -1.33
C ILE A 262 -11.37 -13.42 -0.20
N ALA A 263 -11.26 -14.52 0.56
CA ALA A 263 -12.20 -14.85 1.63
C ALA A 263 -12.21 -13.84 2.79
N THR A 264 -11.11 -13.09 2.99
CA THR A 264 -10.95 -12.17 4.13
C THR A 264 -11.00 -10.70 3.71
N LEU A 265 -10.10 -10.25 2.83
CA LEU A 265 -9.95 -8.84 2.47
C LEU A 265 -11.00 -8.37 1.47
N TRP A 266 -11.67 -9.27 0.73
CA TRP A 266 -12.75 -8.90 -0.17
C TRP A 266 -14.14 -9.03 0.46
N LEU A 267 -14.21 -9.29 1.78
CA LEU A 267 -15.46 -9.17 2.52
C LEU A 267 -16.04 -7.75 2.40
N PRO A 268 -17.37 -7.61 2.29
CA PRO A 268 -18.37 -8.68 2.25
C PRO A 268 -18.61 -9.25 0.83
N GLY A 269 -17.99 -8.72 -0.21
CA GLY A 269 -18.16 -9.17 -1.60
C GLY A 269 -17.88 -10.67 -1.79
N ALA A 270 -16.89 -11.21 -1.07
CA ALA A 270 -16.57 -12.64 -1.08
C ALA A 270 -17.76 -13.53 -0.63
N LEU A 271 -18.61 -13.05 0.28
CA LEU A 271 -19.79 -13.79 0.73
C LEU A 271 -20.80 -14.00 -0.40
N LEU A 272 -20.75 -13.19 -1.45
CA LEU A 272 -21.67 -13.30 -2.58
C LEU A 272 -21.19 -14.30 -3.64
N LEU A 273 -19.95 -14.82 -3.55
CA LEU A 273 -19.37 -15.75 -4.52
C LEU A 273 -20.22 -17.00 -4.77
N PRO A 274 -20.87 -17.66 -3.78
CA PRO A 274 -21.73 -18.81 -4.03
C PRO A 274 -22.88 -18.54 -5.02
N TRP A 275 -23.35 -17.29 -5.11
CA TRP A 275 -24.38 -16.91 -6.09
C TRP A 275 -23.81 -16.26 -7.35
N LEU A 276 -22.67 -15.59 -7.25
CA LEU A 276 -21.99 -14.95 -8.39
C LEU A 276 -21.37 -16.00 -9.32
N LEU A 277 -20.66 -17.00 -8.79
CA LEU A 277 -19.95 -18.00 -9.60
C LEU A 277 -20.90 -18.75 -10.57
N PRO A 278 -22.05 -19.32 -10.15
CA PRO A 278 -22.96 -19.97 -11.10
C PRO A 278 -23.61 -19.00 -12.09
N ALA A 279 -23.83 -17.74 -11.69
CA ALA A 279 -24.39 -16.72 -12.57
C ALA A 279 -23.39 -16.26 -13.64
N TRP A 280 -22.12 -16.09 -13.26
CA TRP A 280 -21.01 -15.82 -14.16
C TRP A 280 -20.78 -16.98 -15.12
N TRP A 281 -20.76 -18.22 -14.61
CA TRP A 281 -20.62 -19.42 -15.44
C TRP A 281 -21.69 -19.51 -16.53
N ARG A 282 -22.96 -19.26 -16.18
CA ARG A 282 -24.06 -19.23 -17.17
C ARG A 282 -23.87 -18.15 -18.24
N ARG A 283 -23.25 -17.01 -17.90
CA ARG A 283 -22.96 -15.93 -18.86
C ARG A 283 -21.74 -16.22 -19.73
N LEU A 284 -20.72 -16.83 -19.16
CA LEU A 284 -19.57 -17.36 -19.91
C LEU A 284 -20.03 -18.37 -20.97
N ARG A 285 -20.87 -19.34 -20.57
CA ARG A 285 -21.45 -20.33 -21.50
C ARG A 285 -22.33 -19.74 -22.61
N ARG A 286 -22.89 -18.55 -22.39
CA ARG A 286 -23.70 -17.82 -23.38
C ARG A 286 -22.86 -16.93 -24.30
N GLY A 287 -21.54 -16.90 -24.14
CA GLY A 287 -20.67 -16.07 -24.97
C GLY A 287 -20.75 -14.57 -24.66
N ASP A 288 -21.13 -14.16 -23.44
CA ASP A 288 -21.15 -12.73 -23.08
C ASP A 288 -19.72 -12.18 -23.06
N SER A 289 -19.30 -11.54 -24.16
CA SER A 289 -17.95 -11.01 -24.37
C SER A 289 -17.48 -10.11 -23.22
N ARG A 290 -18.37 -9.31 -22.64
CA ARG A 290 -18.05 -8.43 -21.50
C ARG A 290 -17.59 -9.25 -20.29
N ILE A 291 -18.30 -10.33 -19.98
CA ILE A 291 -17.99 -11.22 -18.86
C ILE A 291 -16.74 -12.04 -19.15
N ILE A 292 -16.57 -12.52 -20.39
CA ILE A 292 -15.39 -13.28 -20.82
C ILE A 292 -14.12 -12.42 -20.67
N LEU A 293 -14.15 -11.17 -21.12
CA LEU A 293 -13.00 -10.27 -20.97
C LEU A 293 -12.71 -9.94 -19.50
N LEU A 294 -13.71 -9.54 -18.71
CA LEU A 294 -13.53 -9.15 -17.30
C LEU A 294 -13.04 -10.32 -16.44
N LEU A 295 -13.67 -11.49 -16.56
CA LEU A 295 -13.32 -12.66 -15.75
C LEU A 295 -12.09 -13.39 -16.30
N GLY A 296 -11.93 -13.45 -17.62
CA GLY A 296 -10.75 -14.04 -18.25
C GLY A 296 -9.48 -13.28 -17.88
N TRP A 297 -9.52 -11.94 -17.93
CA TRP A 297 -8.41 -11.12 -17.45
C TRP A 297 -8.15 -11.32 -15.96
N SER A 298 -9.19 -11.30 -15.12
CA SER A 298 -9.05 -11.51 -13.68
C SER A 298 -8.44 -12.88 -13.35
N ALA A 299 -8.83 -13.93 -14.09
CA ALA A 299 -8.25 -15.26 -13.96
C ALA A 299 -6.77 -15.28 -14.34
N LEU A 300 -6.38 -14.60 -15.43
CA LEU A 300 -4.97 -14.50 -15.82
C LEU A 300 -4.12 -13.75 -14.78
N VAL A 301 -4.64 -12.67 -14.18
CA VAL A 301 -3.98 -11.97 -13.07
C VAL A 301 -3.81 -12.88 -11.85
N LEU A 302 -4.85 -13.62 -11.48
CA LEU A 302 -4.79 -14.57 -10.37
C LEU A 302 -3.77 -15.68 -10.64
N LEU A 303 -3.76 -16.25 -11.85
CA LEU A 303 -2.82 -17.29 -12.25
C LEU A 303 -1.37 -16.78 -12.24
N PHE A 304 -1.13 -15.59 -12.80
CA PHE A 304 0.17 -14.94 -12.83
C PHE A 304 0.77 -14.84 -11.42
N PHE A 305 0.01 -14.29 -10.46
CA PHE A 305 0.50 -14.15 -9.10
C PHE A 305 0.54 -15.47 -8.32
N SER A 306 -0.34 -16.42 -8.62
CA SER A 306 -0.33 -17.74 -7.97
C SER A 306 0.87 -18.58 -8.38
N ALA A 307 1.37 -18.38 -9.60
CA ALA A 307 2.56 -19.06 -10.12
C ALA A 307 3.86 -18.61 -9.43
N SER A 308 3.91 -17.40 -8.86
CA SER A 308 5.09 -16.94 -8.12
C SER A 308 5.10 -17.45 -6.67
N PRO A 309 6.25 -17.91 -6.14
CA PRO A 309 6.36 -18.31 -4.74
C PRO A 309 6.16 -17.12 -3.78
N GLY A 310 6.61 -15.93 -4.14
CA GLY A 310 6.51 -14.71 -3.33
C GLY A 310 5.13 -14.06 -3.47
N LYS A 311 4.30 -14.14 -2.42
CA LYS A 311 2.91 -13.63 -2.46
C LYS A 311 2.66 -12.59 -1.39
N ARG A 312 2.02 -11.48 -1.78
CA ARG A 312 1.47 -10.46 -0.87
C ARG A 312 0.00 -10.26 -1.16
N GLU A 313 -0.78 -9.98 -0.13
CA GLU A 313 -2.23 -9.85 -0.19
C GLU A 313 -2.70 -8.78 -1.19
N VAL A 314 -1.87 -7.77 -1.40
CA VAL A 314 -2.14 -6.63 -2.29
C VAL A 314 -1.99 -6.97 -3.78
N TYR A 315 -1.32 -8.07 -4.14
CA TYR A 315 -0.96 -8.35 -5.53
C TYR A 315 -2.17 -8.62 -6.44
N ILE A 316 -3.22 -9.25 -5.92
CA ILE A 316 -4.45 -9.50 -6.68
C ILE A 316 -5.47 -8.35 -6.58
N PHE A 317 -5.15 -7.27 -5.84
CA PHE A 317 -6.04 -6.12 -5.73
C PHE A 317 -6.41 -5.47 -7.08
N PRO A 318 -5.52 -5.38 -8.09
CA PRO A 318 -5.87 -4.85 -9.40
C PRO A 318 -7.07 -5.54 -10.08
N MET A 319 -7.33 -6.83 -9.81
CA MET A 319 -8.47 -7.52 -10.42
C MET A 319 -9.82 -7.21 -9.76
N LEU A 320 -9.83 -6.72 -8.51
CA LEU A 320 -11.06 -6.49 -7.75
C LEU A 320 -12.03 -5.49 -8.45
N PRO A 321 -11.59 -4.33 -8.98
CA PRO A 321 -12.46 -3.44 -9.75
C PRO A 321 -13.20 -4.14 -10.91
N ALA A 322 -12.51 -4.97 -11.69
CA ALA A 322 -13.11 -5.69 -12.82
C ALA A 322 -14.16 -6.71 -12.37
N LEU A 323 -13.89 -7.42 -11.26
CA LEU A 323 -14.86 -8.34 -10.67
C LEU A 323 -16.11 -7.62 -10.15
N CYS A 324 -15.95 -6.42 -9.57
CA CYS A 324 -17.08 -5.58 -9.18
C CYS A 324 -17.92 -5.13 -10.38
N VAL A 325 -17.28 -4.79 -11.51
CA VAL A 325 -17.99 -4.48 -12.78
C VAL A 325 -18.73 -5.72 -13.31
N ALA A 326 -18.12 -6.91 -13.24
CA ALA A 326 -18.75 -8.16 -13.67
C ALA A 326 -19.92 -8.58 -12.76
N ALA A 327 -19.86 -8.27 -11.46
CA ALA A 327 -20.93 -8.55 -10.50
C ALA A 327 -22.11 -7.57 -10.61
N ALA A 328 -21.83 -6.31 -10.97
CA ALA A 328 -22.78 -5.19 -11.00
C ALA A 328 -24.19 -5.47 -11.53
N PRO A 329 -24.39 -6.12 -12.70
CA PRO A 329 -25.73 -6.42 -13.23
C PRO A 329 -26.51 -7.46 -12.42
N LEU A 330 -25.84 -8.28 -11.61
CA LEU A 330 -26.45 -9.35 -10.83
C LEU A 330 -26.89 -8.85 -9.44
N LEU A 331 -26.20 -7.83 -8.90
CA LEU A 331 -26.41 -7.33 -7.55
C LEU A 331 -27.86 -6.89 -7.24
N PRO A 332 -28.60 -6.18 -8.12
CA PRO A 332 -29.99 -5.82 -7.83
C PRO A 332 -30.91 -7.01 -7.55
N GLY A 333 -30.69 -8.13 -8.24
CA GLY A 333 -31.44 -9.37 -8.03
C GLY A 333 -30.95 -10.15 -6.81
N LEU A 334 -29.63 -10.23 -6.61
CA LEU A 334 -29.04 -10.92 -5.46
C LEU A 334 -29.43 -10.27 -4.13
N LEU A 335 -29.43 -8.94 -4.04
CA LEU A 335 -29.80 -8.19 -2.83
C LEU A 335 -31.28 -8.33 -2.44
N ARG A 336 -32.11 -8.96 -3.29
CA ARG A 336 -33.50 -9.32 -2.96
C ARG A 336 -33.63 -10.71 -2.34
N ARG A 337 -32.63 -11.58 -2.49
CA ARG A 337 -32.65 -12.95 -1.95
C ARG A 337 -32.48 -12.94 -0.43
N SER A 338 -33.30 -13.73 0.27
CA SER A 338 -33.24 -13.87 1.73
C SER A 338 -31.87 -14.33 2.21
N ALA A 339 -31.30 -15.36 1.57
CA ALA A 339 -30.00 -15.91 1.95
C ALA A 339 -28.85 -14.88 1.83
N VAL A 340 -28.85 -14.07 0.76
CA VAL A 340 -27.85 -12.98 0.60
C VAL A 340 -28.03 -11.91 1.68
N ARG A 341 -29.28 -11.56 2.00
CA ARG A 341 -29.57 -10.58 3.06
C ARG A 341 -29.11 -11.07 4.43
N TRP A 342 -29.35 -12.34 4.75
CA TRP A 342 -28.87 -12.96 5.98
C TRP A 342 -27.35 -13.01 6.02
N ALA A 343 -26.67 -13.42 4.95
CA ALA A 343 -25.20 -13.42 4.91
C ALA A 343 -24.60 -12.02 5.19
N LEU A 344 -25.17 -10.97 4.59
CA LEU A 344 -24.74 -9.59 4.84
C LEU A 344 -25.10 -9.10 6.24
N ALA A 345 -26.25 -9.51 6.78
CA ALA A 345 -26.67 -9.16 8.14
C ALA A 345 -25.76 -9.82 9.18
N THR A 346 -25.45 -11.10 9.01
CA THR A 346 -24.51 -11.84 9.85
C THR A 346 -23.12 -11.22 9.78
N TYR A 347 -22.64 -10.86 8.59
CA TYR A 347 -21.37 -10.13 8.46
C TYR A 347 -21.35 -8.85 9.28
N LEU A 348 -22.39 -8.01 9.17
CA LEU A 348 -22.46 -6.76 9.90
C LEU A 348 -22.58 -6.99 11.42
N ALA A 349 -23.35 -7.99 11.84
CA ALA A 349 -23.47 -8.39 13.24
C ALA A 349 -22.15 -8.87 13.83
N VAL A 350 -21.42 -9.73 13.11
CA VAL A 350 -20.10 -10.23 13.52
C VAL A 350 -19.09 -9.09 13.58
N LEU A 351 -19.06 -8.21 12.58
CA LEU A 351 -18.16 -7.05 12.56
C LEU A 351 -18.42 -6.13 13.77
N ALA A 352 -19.68 -5.87 14.07
CA ALA A 352 -20.06 -5.07 15.23
C ALA A 352 -19.72 -5.76 16.55
N ALA A 353 -20.02 -7.07 16.69
CA ALA A 353 -19.72 -7.85 17.87
C ALA A 353 -18.22 -7.93 18.15
N VAL A 354 -17.39 -8.13 17.12
CA VAL A 354 -15.93 -8.13 17.25
C VAL A 354 -15.43 -6.75 17.69
N ALA A 355 -15.94 -5.66 17.10
CA ALA A 355 -15.54 -4.31 17.51
C ALA A 355 -15.88 -4.03 18.98
N VAL A 356 -17.09 -4.39 19.41
CA VAL A 356 -17.52 -4.25 20.82
C VAL A 356 -16.71 -5.14 21.75
N LEU A 357 -16.49 -6.40 21.39
CA LEU A 357 -15.73 -7.36 22.19
C LEU A 357 -14.28 -6.90 22.40
N VAL A 358 -13.60 -6.51 21.32
CA VAL A 358 -12.21 -6.02 21.41
C VAL A 358 -12.14 -4.80 22.31
N ALA A 359 -13.06 -3.85 22.16
CA ALA A 359 -13.07 -2.67 23.00
C ALA A 359 -13.42 -2.97 24.47
N ALA A 360 -14.35 -3.89 24.73
CA ALA A 360 -14.68 -4.34 26.08
C ALA A 360 -13.49 -5.03 26.76
N LEU A 361 -12.78 -5.91 26.05
CA LEU A 361 -11.58 -6.58 26.55
C LEU A 361 -10.48 -5.58 26.92
N LEU A 362 -10.30 -4.52 26.12
CA LEU A 362 -9.31 -3.48 26.39
C LEU A 362 -9.70 -2.57 27.57
N LEU A 363 -11.00 -2.28 27.76
CA LEU A 363 -11.49 -1.39 28.81
C LEU A 363 -11.68 -2.10 30.17
N LEU A 364 -12.04 -3.38 30.15
CA LEU A 364 -12.36 -4.19 31.33
C LEU A 364 -11.20 -5.09 31.77
N ASP A 365 -9.97 -4.84 31.29
CA ASP A 365 -8.77 -5.60 31.68
C ASP A 365 -8.37 -5.34 33.14
N GLY A 366 -9.12 -5.93 34.07
CA GLY A 366 -8.86 -5.82 35.52
C GLY A 366 -7.54 -6.47 35.96
N SER A 367 -6.95 -7.33 35.11
CA SER A 367 -5.65 -7.97 35.37
C SER A 367 -4.45 -7.11 34.96
N GLY A 368 -4.69 -6.06 34.17
CA GLY A 368 -3.66 -5.23 33.54
C GLY A 368 -2.72 -6.00 32.60
N ALA A 369 -3.03 -7.23 32.20
CA ALA A 369 -2.17 -8.03 31.33
C ALA A 369 -2.14 -7.49 29.90
N LEU A 370 -3.30 -7.10 29.35
CA LEU A 370 -3.41 -6.47 28.04
C LEU A 370 -2.82 -5.06 28.08
N GLN A 371 -3.00 -4.32 29.18
CA GLN A 371 -2.35 -3.03 29.38
C GLN A 371 -0.82 -3.16 29.42
N ARG A 372 -0.26 -4.14 30.16
CA ARG A 372 1.18 -4.42 30.17
C ARG A 372 1.71 -4.79 28.79
N GLN A 373 1.00 -5.64 28.05
CA GLN A 373 1.41 -6.02 26.70
C GLN A 373 1.31 -4.85 25.71
N ALA A 374 0.32 -3.98 25.86
CA ALA A 374 0.17 -2.77 25.07
C ALA A 374 1.29 -1.78 25.36
N LEU A 375 1.65 -1.58 26.65
CA LEU A 375 2.80 -0.77 27.06
C LEU A 375 4.12 -1.31 26.50
N GLN A 376 4.32 -2.63 26.48
CA GLN A 376 5.47 -3.26 25.81
C GLN A 376 5.49 -3.00 24.30
N ARG A 377 4.33 -2.77 23.69
CA ARG A 377 4.19 -2.36 22.29
C ARG A 377 4.22 -0.84 22.10
N GLY A 378 4.46 -0.08 23.17
CA GLY A 378 4.54 1.38 23.18
C GLY A 378 3.21 2.09 23.44
N MET A 379 2.07 1.39 23.45
CA MET A 379 0.75 2.00 23.62
C MET A 379 0.45 2.34 25.08
N ASP A 380 0.26 3.63 25.35
CA ASP A 380 -0.15 4.10 26.67
C ASP A 380 -1.65 3.86 26.96
N ALA A 381 -2.03 3.95 28.24
CA ALA A 381 -3.41 3.67 28.67
C ALA A 381 -4.44 4.66 28.08
N ALA A 382 -4.03 5.90 27.80
CA ALA A 382 -4.89 6.93 27.21
C ALA A 382 -5.22 6.59 25.75
N SER A 383 -4.20 6.21 24.96
CA SER A 383 -4.31 5.76 23.58
C SER A 383 -5.16 4.51 23.47
N MET A 384 -4.98 3.53 24.36
CA MET A 384 -5.83 2.34 24.44
C MET A 384 -7.30 2.70 24.72
N ARG A 385 -7.56 3.61 25.67
CA ARG A 385 -8.92 4.06 25.98
C ARG A 385 -9.55 4.76 24.79
N HIS A 386 -8.83 5.67 24.15
CA HIS A 386 -9.31 6.40 22.97
C HIS A 386 -9.64 5.43 21.82
N PHE A 387 -8.74 4.50 21.52
CA PHE A 387 -8.95 3.44 20.53
C PHE A 387 -10.20 2.61 20.83
N SER A 388 -10.39 2.22 22.10
CA SER A 388 -11.53 1.42 22.54
C SER A 388 -12.86 2.16 22.43
N VAL A 389 -12.91 3.45 22.77
CA VAL A 389 -14.12 4.28 22.63
C VAL A 389 -14.56 4.38 21.17
N TRP A 390 -13.62 4.60 20.25
CA TRP A 390 -13.95 4.62 18.81
C TRP A 390 -14.43 3.26 18.28
N LEU A 391 -13.83 2.15 18.74
CA LEU A 391 -14.31 0.81 18.40
C LEU A 391 -15.72 0.54 18.94
N LEU A 392 -16.02 0.92 20.19
CA LEU A 392 -17.37 0.82 20.76
C LEU A 392 -18.37 1.66 19.97
N GLY A 393 -18.01 2.92 19.66
CA GLY A 393 -18.87 3.82 18.88
C GLY A 393 -19.19 3.25 17.50
N PHE A 394 -18.19 2.71 16.81
CA PHE A 394 -18.39 2.02 15.53
C PHE A 394 -19.29 0.78 15.69
N GLY A 395 -19.02 -0.07 16.68
CA GLY A 395 -19.82 -1.28 16.95
C GLY A 395 -21.28 -0.96 17.25
N ALA A 396 -21.53 0.02 18.13
CA ALA A 396 -22.88 0.49 18.47
C ALA A 396 -23.61 1.04 17.24
N LEU A 397 -22.94 1.86 16.42
CA LEU A 397 -23.50 2.38 15.18
C LEU A 397 -23.82 1.25 14.18
N ALA A 398 -22.95 0.26 14.03
CA ALA A 398 -23.18 -0.88 13.15
C ALA A 398 -24.39 -1.73 13.60
N LEU A 399 -24.58 -1.93 14.92
CA LEU A 399 -25.78 -2.57 15.47
C LEU A 399 -27.04 -1.73 15.25
N ALA A 400 -26.97 -0.41 15.46
CA ALA A 400 -28.08 0.49 15.20
C ALA A 400 -28.50 0.49 13.72
N LEU A 401 -27.52 0.49 12.80
CA LEU A 401 -27.75 0.37 11.36
C LEU A 401 -28.38 -0.97 11.01
N LEU A 402 -27.95 -2.07 11.64
CA LEU A 402 -28.53 -3.40 11.45
C LEU A 402 -30.00 -3.43 11.92
N GLY A 403 -30.30 -2.85 13.09
CA GLY A 403 -31.66 -2.72 13.63
C GLY A 403 -32.57 -1.86 12.75
N TRP A 404 -32.08 -0.70 12.29
CA TRP A 404 -32.80 0.21 11.39
C TRP A 404 -33.08 -0.42 10.02
N ALA A 405 -32.06 -1.02 9.41
CA ALA A 405 -32.17 -1.54 8.07
C ALA A 405 -33.08 -2.76 7.98
N ARG A 406 -33.18 -3.52 9.09
CA ARG A 406 -33.70 -4.89 9.11
C ARG A 406 -33.03 -5.71 7.98
N LEU A 407 -33.62 -6.85 7.61
CA LEU A 407 -33.11 -7.61 6.46
C LEU A 407 -33.35 -6.91 5.11
N ARG A 408 -34.37 -6.05 5.01
CA ARG A 408 -34.79 -5.47 3.71
C ARG A 408 -33.79 -4.45 3.15
N ARG A 409 -33.12 -3.67 4.00
CA ARG A 409 -32.19 -2.60 3.60
C ARG A 409 -30.73 -2.92 3.94
N VAL A 410 -30.40 -4.17 4.26
CA VAL A 410 -29.06 -4.57 4.74
C VAL A 410 -27.92 -4.18 3.78
N GLY A 411 -28.15 -4.18 2.46
CA GLY A 411 -27.15 -3.70 1.50
C GLY A 411 -26.79 -2.22 1.67
N ILE A 412 -27.76 -1.38 2.05
CA ILE A 412 -27.51 0.04 2.38
C ILE A 412 -26.80 0.13 3.74
N ALA A 413 -27.22 -0.68 4.72
CA ALA A 413 -26.60 -0.73 6.04
C ALA A 413 -25.11 -1.07 5.95
N VAL A 414 -24.74 -2.05 5.11
CA VAL A 414 -23.34 -2.42 4.84
C VAL A 414 -22.57 -1.22 4.27
N VAL A 415 -23.12 -0.51 3.28
CA VAL A 415 -22.45 0.68 2.72
C VAL A 415 -22.22 1.78 3.77
N LEU A 416 -23.24 2.05 4.60
CA LEU A 416 -23.15 3.05 5.67
C LEU A 416 -22.17 2.61 6.76
N ALA A 417 -22.17 1.34 7.13
CA ALA A 417 -21.23 0.77 8.10
C ALA A 417 -19.80 0.80 7.57
N THR A 418 -19.57 0.49 6.28
CA THR A 418 -18.24 0.64 5.66
C THR A 418 -17.78 2.11 5.67
N ALA A 419 -18.68 3.07 5.37
CA ALA A 419 -18.34 4.48 5.46
C ALA A 419 -17.98 4.89 6.89
N ALA A 420 -18.75 4.43 7.88
CA ALA A 420 -18.47 4.66 9.30
C ALA A 420 -17.17 4.00 9.76
N LEU A 421 -16.85 2.80 9.26
CA LEU A 421 -15.60 2.10 9.56
C LEU A 421 -14.40 2.94 9.12
N TRP A 422 -14.39 3.42 7.88
CA TRP A 422 -13.27 4.21 7.35
C TRP A 422 -13.20 5.61 7.94
N ALA A 423 -14.34 6.21 8.30
CA ALA A 423 -14.37 7.45 9.07
C ALA A 423 -13.80 7.26 10.48
N SER A 424 -14.22 6.21 11.19
CA SER A 424 -13.72 5.87 12.54
C SER A 424 -12.24 5.52 12.51
N TYR A 425 -11.80 4.80 11.46
CA TYR A 425 -10.39 4.51 11.25
C TYR A 425 -9.55 5.77 11.13
N GLY A 426 -9.96 6.71 10.27
CA GLY A 426 -9.18 7.92 10.02
C GLY A 426 -9.25 8.96 11.14
N LEU A 427 -10.44 9.21 11.71
CA LEU A 427 -10.65 10.25 12.71
C LEU A 427 -10.24 9.83 14.12
N GLY A 428 -10.22 8.52 14.38
CA GLY A 428 -10.07 7.98 15.73
C GLY A 428 -9.01 6.91 15.86
N LEU A 429 -9.21 5.76 15.21
CA LEU A 429 -8.38 4.57 15.47
C LEU A 429 -6.93 4.76 15.06
N ALA A 430 -6.65 5.34 13.89
CA ALA A 430 -5.29 5.53 13.41
C ALA A 430 -4.55 6.64 14.18
N PRO A 431 -5.16 7.80 14.50
CA PRO A 431 -4.57 8.78 15.42
C PRO A 431 -4.29 8.21 16.81
N ALA A 432 -5.17 7.34 17.33
CA ALA A 432 -5.01 6.74 18.66
C ALA A 432 -3.68 5.97 18.83
N ILE A 433 -3.22 5.30 17.78
CA ILE A 433 -2.01 4.46 17.82
C ILE A 433 -0.80 5.12 17.13
N ASN A 434 -0.94 6.39 16.75
CA ASN A 434 -0.01 7.06 15.85
C ASN A 434 1.38 7.25 16.45
N ALA A 435 1.45 7.74 17.68
CA ALA A 435 2.71 8.08 18.34
C ALA A 435 3.63 6.85 18.47
N ASP A 436 3.03 5.67 18.68
CA ASP A 436 3.75 4.43 18.96
C ASP A 436 4.10 3.67 17.68
N SER A 437 3.19 3.70 16.70
CA SER A 437 3.39 3.01 15.44
C SER A 437 4.37 3.74 14.50
N SER A 438 4.48 5.07 14.58
CA SER A 438 5.33 5.87 13.67
C SER A 438 6.77 6.09 14.14
N GLY A 439 7.12 5.72 15.38
CA GLY A 439 8.42 6.07 15.98
C GLY A 439 8.50 7.51 16.49
N GLN A 440 7.44 8.30 16.32
CA GLN A 440 7.36 9.69 16.79
C GLN A 440 7.57 9.82 18.31
N ALA A 441 6.95 8.94 19.10
CA ALA A 441 7.11 8.95 20.56
C ALA A 441 8.58 8.72 20.97
N LEU A 442 9.26 7.78 20.31
CA LEU A 442 10.67 7.50 20.55
C LEU A 442 11.54 8.71 20.19
N MET A 443 11.37 9.28 19.00
CA MET A 443 12.19 10.41 18.55
C MET A 443 11.96 11.67 19.39
N ARG A 444 10.73 11.92 19.87
CA ARG A 444 10.47 13.00 20.83
C ARG A 444 11.19 12.80 22.15
N ARG A 445 11.18 11.58 22.72
CA ARG A 445 11.93 11.27 23.94
C ARG A 445 13.43 11.44 23.74
N VAL A 446 13.97 11.00 22.59
CA VAL A 446 15.38 11.20 22.22
C VAL A 446 15.70 12.69 22.21
N GLY A 447 14.93 13.49 21.48
CA GLY A 447 15.17 14.93 21.36
C GLY A 447 15.11 15.68 22.70
N GLN A 448 14.13 15.34 23.55
CA GLN A 448 14.02 15.88 24.92
C GLN A 448 15.22 15.50 25.80
N ARG A 449 15.77 14.30 25.62
CA ARG A 449 16.88 13.80 26.43
C ARG A 449 18.22 14.45 26.08
N ILE A 450 18.49 14.64 24.79
CA ILE A 450 19.79 15.17 24.33
C ILE A 450 19.83 16.71 24.24
N GLY A 451 18.66 17.37 24.30
CA GLY A 451 18.57 18.82 24.19
C GLY A 451 18.69 19.34 22.75
N PRO A 452 18.47 20.63 22.51
CA PRO A 452 18.42 21.21 21.15
C PRO A 452 19.80 21.33 20.48
N ASP A 453 20.88 21.50 21.25
CA ASP A 453 22.23 21.76 20.71
C ASP A 453 23.02 20.49 20.33
N ALA A 454 22.42 19.33 20.62
CA ALA A 454 23.02 18.03 20.37
C ALA A 454 22.83 17.57 18.92
N GLN A 455 23.89 16.99 18.37
CA GLN A 455 23.89 16.31 17.08
C GLN A 455 23.51 14.83 17.27
N LEU A 456 22.71 14.30 16.35
CA LEU A 456 22.21 12.93 16.40
C LEU A 456 22.73 12.11 15.23
N GLY A 457 23.27 10.94 15.52
CA GLY A 457 23.56 9.90 14.54
C GLY A 457 22.66 8.67 14.75
N LEU A 458 22.37 7.95 13.68
CA LEU A 458 21.47 6.80 13.68
C LEU A 458 22.19 5.52 13.23
N LEU A 459 22.16 4.47 14.04
CA LEU A 459 22.81 3.19 13.75
C LEU A 459 21.82 2.02 13.86
N GLY A 460 21.83 1.13 12.86
CA GLY A 460 20.83 0.06 12.75
C GLY A 460 19.41 0.60 12.55
N TRP A 461 19.30 1.80 11.98
CA TRP A 461 18.10 2.62 11.94
C TRP A 461 17.05 2.10 10.94
N ARG A 462 15.82 2.57 11.11
CA ARG A 462 14.70 2.33 10.17
C ARG A 462 14.15 3.67 9.70
N GLU A 463 13.58 3.71 8.50
CA GLU A 463 13.26 4.95 7.76
C GLU A 463 12.41 5.95 8.57
N GLN A 464 11.51 5.43 9.40
CA GLN A 464 10.68 6.19 10.32
C GLN A 464 11.47 7.06 11.32
N LEU A 465 12.66 6.64 11.76
CA LEU A 465 13.43 7.40 12.75
C LEU A 465 14.05 8.64 12.13
N LEU A 466 14.64 8.49 10.94
CA LEU A 466 15.17 9.63 10.19
C LEU A 466 14.04 10.58 9.79
N LEU A 467 12.89 10.04 9.38
CA LEU A 467 11.73 10.84 9.01
C LEU A 467 11.16 11.66 10.19
N GLN A 468 11.13 11.08 11.38
CA GLN A 468 10.58 11.69 12.61
C GLN A 468 11.64 12.42 13.44
N ALA A 469 12.87 12.55 12.96
CA ALA A 469 13.91 13.31 13.64
C ALA A 469 13.51 14.79 13.71
N ASP A 470 13.63 15.38 14.90
CA ASP A 470 13.37 16.80 15.18
C ASP A 470 14.52 17.72 14.74
N ARG A 471 15.61 17.14 14.24
CA ARG A 471 16.85 17.79 13.81
C ARG A 471 17.49 17.02 12.65
N PRO A 472 18.45 17.62 11.93
CA PRO A 472 19.30 16.87 11.01
C PRO A 472 19.98 15.71 11.75
N ALA A 473 19.72 14.48 11.30
CA ALA A 473 20.32 13.28 11.84
C ALA A 473 21.22 12.62 10.79
N LEU A 474 22.43 12.25 11.18
CA LEU A 474 23.39 11.59 10.31
C LEU A 474 23.12 10.08 10.34
N ASP A 475 23.03 9.45 9.17
CA ASP A 475 23.02 8.00 9.06
C ASP A 475 24.37 7.46 8.56
N PHE A 476 24.69 6.22 8.94
CA PHE A 476 25.95 5.56 8.60
C PHE A 476 25.78 4.47 7.53
N GLY A 477 24.71 4.57 6.73
CA GLY A 477 24.31 3.58 5.74
C GLY A 477 23.14 2.74 6.22
N PHE A 478 22.21 2.43 5.30
CA PHE A 478 21.04 1.62 5.58
C PHE A 478 21.30 0.14 5.25
N LYS A 479 21.92 -0.15 4.10
CA LYS A 479 22.23 -1.51 3.66
C LYS A 479 23.59 -2.02 4.18
N ARG A 480 24.43 -1.12 4.71
CA ARG A 480 25.75 -1.46 5.27
C ARG A 480 25.61 -2.32 6.53
N GLY A 481 26.49 -3.31 6.70
CA GLY A 481 26.56 -4.11 7.92
C GLY A 481 26.91 -3.25 9.14
N TRP A 482 26.45 -3.62 10.34
CA TRP A 482 26.61 -2.81 11.55
C TRP A 482 28.07 -2.51 11.90
N GLN A 483 29.00 -3.42 11.61
CA GLN A 483 30.43 -3.16 11.78
C GLN A 483 30.92 -1.97 10.93
N GLN A 484 30.51 -1.90 9.67
CA GLN A 484 30.87 -0.78 8.78
C GLN A 484 30.20 0.52 9.23
N GLN A 485 28.98 0.45 9.76
CA GLN A 485 28.31 1.61 10.36
C GLN A 485 29.13 2.13 11.55
N TRP A 486 29.56 1.24 12.46
CA TRP A 486 30.37 1.60 13.63
C TRP A 486 31.76 2.15 13.28
N GLN A 487 32.39 1.66 12.22
CA GLN A 487 33.67 2.19 11.73
C GLN A 487 33.58 3.68 11.36
N GLN A 488 32.40 4.16 10.96
CA GLN A 488 32.15 5.57 10.66
C GLN A 488 31.55 6.32 11.85
N ALA A 489 30.64 5.68 12.57
CA ALA A 489 29.93 6.29 13.70
C ALA A 489 30.83 6.53 14.91
N GLY A 490 31.77 5.63 15.20
CA GLY A 490 32.70 5.74 16.33
C GLY A 490 33.56 7.02 16.26
N PRO A 491 34.35 7.22 15.19
CA PRO A 491 35.16 8.43 15.03
C PRO A 491 34.30 9.71 14.99
N TRP A 492 33.13 9.67 14.33
CA TRP A 492 32.21 10.80 14.34
C TRP A 492 31.75 11.13 15.76
N LEU A 493 31.36 10.15 16.54
CA LEU A 493 30.88 10.34 17.90
C LEU A 493 31.99 10.87 18.84
N GLN A 494 33.23 10.36 18.70
CA GLN A 494 34.40 10.77 19.51
C GLN A 494 34.92 12.17 19.17
N ALA A 495 34.63 12.71 17.99
CA ALA A 495 35.11 14.05 17.61
C ALA A 495 34.41 15.20 18.36
N GLU A 496 33.17 15.02 18.84
CA GLU A 496 32.51 15.98 19.75
C GLU A 496 31.73 15.24 20.85
N PRO A 497 32.40 14.58 21.82
CA PRO A 497 31.78 13.61 22.74
C PRO A 497 30.66 14.17 23.62
N GLN A 498 30.70 15.48 23.88
CA GLN A 498 29.72 16.20 24.71
C GLN A 498 28.47 16.62 23.92
N ARG A 499 28.54 16.66 22.58
CA ARG A 499 27.47 17.17 21.72
C ARG A 499 26.87 16.11 20.81
N ARG A 500 27.64 15.07 20.48
CA ARG A 500 27.20 14.00 19.57
C ARG A 500 26.65 12.82 20.36
N TRP A 501 25.55 12.29 19.85
CA TRP A 501 24.85 11.15 20.40
C TRP A 501 24.50 10.18 19.28
N LEU A 502 24.53 8.88 19.57
CA LEU A 502 24.02 7.85 18.68
C LEU A 502 22.72 7.27 19.23
N LEU A 503 21.68 7.19 18.39
CA LEU A 503 20.55 6.31 18.62
C LEU A 503 20.84 4.97 17.94
N VAL A 504 21.01 3.94 18.76
CA VAL A 504 21.51 2.63 18.36
C VAL A 504 20.45 1.57 18.62
N LEU A 505 20.22 0.71 17.63
CA LEU A 505 19.44 -0.51 17.80
C LEU A 505 20.17 -1.44 18.79
N GLU A 506 19.48 -2.01 19.77
CA GLU A 506 20.09 -2.89 20.79
C GLU A 506 20.95 -4.00 20.19
N GLN A 507 20.48 -4.68 19.15
CA GLN A 507 21.22 -5.75 18.46
C GLN A 507 22.50 -5.24 17.79
N ALA A 508 22.54 -3.96 17.43
CA ALA A 508 23.67 -3.34 16.78
C ALA A 508 24.64 -2.70 17.78
N MET A 509 24.50 -2.92 19.08
CA MET A 509 25.38 -2.35 20.10
C MET A 509 26.79 -2.95 20.00
N ALA A 510 27.81 -2.12 19.80
CA ALA A 510 29.20 -2.59 19.74
C ALA A 510 29.78 -2.85 21.13
N PRO A 511 30.72 -3.80 21.28
CA PRO A 511 31.39 -4.06 22.56
C PRO A 511 32.21 -2.89 23.13
N CYS A 512 32.60 -1.94 22.27
CA CYS A 512 33.33 -0.72 22.68
C CYS A 512 32.45 0.29 23.44
N VAL A 513 31.13 0.06 23.50
CA VAL A 513 30.20 0.94 24.19
C VAL A 513 30.13 0.54 25.66
N GLU A 514 30.45 1.49 26.53
CA GLU A 514 30.32 1.32 27.97
C GLU A 514 28.84 1.38 28.36
N GLN A 515 28.20 0.21 28.45
CA GLN A 515 26.74 0.09 28.61
C GLN A 515 26.17 0.84 29.82
N ARG A 516 26.94 1.02 30.90
CA ARG A 516 26.49 1.79 32.09
C ARG A 516 26.22 3.27 31.79
N LEU A 517 26.84 3.81 30.73
CA LEU A 517 26.66 5.19 30.27
C LEU A 517 25.61 5.31 29.16
N ALA A 518 25.19 4.19 28.57
CA ALA A 518 24.13 4.15 27.59
C ALA A 518 22.75 4.25 28.27
N ILE A 519 21.80 4.90 27.60
CA ILE A 519 20.48 5.18 28.15
C ILE A 519 19.42 4.43 27.33
N ALA A 520 18.66 3.56 27.99
CA ALA A 520 17.54 2.87 27.34
C ALA A 520 16.43 3.87 26.99
N MET A 521 16.06 3.93 25.70
CA MET A 521 14.98 4.81 25.19
C MET A 521 13.64 4.07 25.01
N GLY A 522 13.64 2.77 25.33
CA GLY A 522 12.50 1.87 25.27
C GLY A 522 12.27 1.26 23.90
N THR A 523 11.07 0.73 23.72
CA THR A 523 10.71 -0.05 22.53
C THR A 523 9.96 0.82 21.52
N SER A 524 10.28 0.67 20.23
CA SER A 524 9.51 1.20 19.11
C SER A 524 9.46 0.17 17.99
N SER A 525 8.27 -0.09 17.44
CA SER A 525 8.06 -1.10 16.39
C SER A 525 8.65 -2.49 16.71
N ARG A 526 8.57 -2.91 17.99
CA ARG A 526 9.11 -4.17 18.52
C ARG A 526 10.65 -4.25 18.55
N ARG A 527 11.34 -3.11 18.52
CA ARG A 527 12.81 -3.01 18.63
C ARG A 527 13.17 -2.16 19.84
N GLN A 528 14.19 -2.57 20.59
CA GLN A 528 14.75 -1.78 21.69
C GLN A 528 15.79 -0.80 21.16
N TRP A 529 15.74 0.42 21.66
CA TRP A 529 16.63 1.49 21.24
C TRP A 529 17.37 2.08 22.43
N TRP A 530 18.64 2.35 22.20
CA TRP A 530 19.57 2.89 23.18
C TRP A 530 20.18 4.17 22.67
N LEU A 531 20.36 5.12 23.58
CA LEU A 531 21.02 6.38 23.31
C LEU A 531 22.43 6.33 23.91
N VAL A 532 23.44 6.50 23.06
CA VAL A 532 24.85 6.37 23.41
C VAL A 532 25.50 7.76 23.32
N PRO A 533 25.90 8.39 24.44
CA PRO A 533 26.68 9.63 24.41
C PRO A 533 28.09 9.35 23.90
N GLY A 534 28.78 10.37 23.36
CA GLY A 534 30.16 10.16 22.93
C GLY A 534 31.15 9.87 24.05
N THR A 535 30.81 10.24 25.28
CA THR A 535 31.58 9.83 26.48
C THR A 535 31.45 8.34 26.81
N ALA A 536 30.51 7.62 26.21
CA ALA A 536 30.31 6.18 26.44
C ALA A 536 31.14 5.28 25.52
N VAL A 537 31.95 5.85 24.62
CA VAL A 537 32.74 5.08 23.66
C VAL A 537 34.22 5.27 23.92
N SER A 538 34.89 4.20 24.37
CA SER A 538 36.33 4.19 24.63
C SER A 538 37.05 3.29 23.62
N GLY A 539 38.12 3.79 23.01
CA GLY A 539 38.97 3.02 22.09
C GLY A 539 38.38 2.85 20.70
N ASP A 540 38.95 1.89 19.95
CA ASP A 540 38.64 1.67 18.54
C ASP A 540 37.48 0.67 18.37
N CYS A 541 36.32 1.15 17.93
CA CYS A 541 35.10 0.33 17.78
C CYS A 541 35.13 -0.66 16.61
N ALA A 542 36.24 -0.75 15.87
CA ALA A 542 36.33 -1.49 14.61
C ALA A 542 36.38 -3.04 14.77
N VAL A 543 36.67 -3.56 15.97
CA VAL A 543 37.18 -4.95 16.13
C VAL A 543 36.17 -5.96 16.71
N GLY A 544 34.97 -5.54 17.14
CA GLY A 544 34.15 -6.36 18.05
C GLY A 544 32.91 -7.09 17.49
N LEU A 545 32.46 -6.85 16.26
CA LEU A 545 31.23 -7.46 15.74
C LEU A 545 31.55 -8.60 14.78
N SER A 546 31.08 -9.82 15.09
CA SER A 546 31.22 -10.98 14.22
C SER A 546 30.66 -10.67 12.81
N PRO A 547 31.37 -11.01 11.73
CA PRO A 547 30.92 -10.76 10.36
C PRO A 547 29.76 -11.72 10.03
N GLY A 548 28.53 -11.34 10.39
CA GLY A 548 27.36 -12.18 10.13
C GLY A 548 26.00 -11.59 10.50
N GLU A 549 25.93 -10.59 11.38
CA GLU A 549 24.64 -10.00 11.79
C GLU A 549 24.21 -8.86 10.84
N SER A 550 24.00 -9.19 9.56
CA SER A 550 23.22 -8.34 8.66
C SER A 550 21.79 -8.88 8.59
N GLU A 551 20.92 -8.49 9.52
CA GLU A 551 19.49 -8.80 9.36
C GLU A 551 18.85 -7.85 8.35
N ASN A 552 18.96 -8.25 7.08
CA ASN A 552 18.06 -7.82 6.00
C ASN A 552 16.71 -8.58 6.09
N ASP A 553 16.10 -8.57 7.29
CA ASP A 553 14.72 -8.98 7.51
C ASP A 553 13.80 -7.79 7.86
#